data_AF-A0A958DDR6-F1
#
_entry.id   AF-A0A958DDR6-F1
#
_cell.length_a   1.000
_cell.length_b   1.000
_cell.length_c   1.000
_cell.angle_alpha   90.00
_cell.angle_beta   90.00
_cell.angle_gamma   90.00
#
_symmetry.space_group_name_H-M   'P 1'
#
loop_
_entity.id
_entity.type
_entity.pdbx_description
1 polymer ?
#
loop_
_entity_poly.entity_id
_entity_poly.type
_entity_poly.pdbx_seq_one_letter_code
_entity_poly.pdbx_strand_id
1 'polypeptide(L)'
;MSEPDYAAELDAVLAVVDRETRAFWDKDFDAWSHCWAHEAYTRTMGYWPLGGVSVVEGWDAQSALIRRMMEDIPAPNPTAGLVRRDNINARIFRDVAWLTFDQYGLDTGDPTFDMPGLSRETRILERHG
;
A
#
# COMPACT_ATOMS: atom_id res chain seq x y z
N MET A 1 5.94 0.67 -30.40
CA MET A 1 5.19 0.37 -29.17
C MET A 1 3.97 1.28 -29.19
N SER A 2 2.75 0.74 -29.13
CA SER A 2 1.55 1.59 -29.03
C SER A 2 1.56 2.31 -27.69
N GLU A 3 0.95 3.48 -27.66
CA GLU A 3 0.70 4.19 -26.41
C GLU A 3 -0.18 3.29 -25.51
N PRO A 4 0.16 3.12 -24.22
CA PRO A 4 -0.65 2.30 -23.33
C PRO A 4 -2.06 2.89 -23.21
N ASP A 5 -3.06 2.01 -23.11
CA ASP A 5 -4.41 2.44 -22.75
C ASP A 5 -4.39 2.95 -21.31
N TYR A 6 -4.32 4.26 -21.17
CA TYR A 6 -4.18 4.92 -19.87
C TYR A 6 -5.27 4.49 -18.87
N ALA A 7 -6.50 4.28 -19.34
CA ALA A 7 -7.59 3.88 -18.47
C ALA A 7 -7.37 2.45 -17.93
N ALA A 8 -7.03 1.51 -18.81
CA ALA A 8 -6.75 0.13 -18.42
C ALA A 8 -5.52 0.02 -17.50
N GLU A 9 -4.48 0.80 -17.76
CA GLU A 9 -3.28 0.86 -16.91
C GLU A 9 -3.59 1.44 -15.53
N LEU A 10 -4.38 2.51 -15.46
CA LEU A 10 -4.80 3.11 -14.20
C LEU A 10 -5.64 2.12 -13.37
N ASP A 11 -6.57 1.42 -14.01
CA ASP A 11 -7.38 0.39 -13.34
C ASP A 11 -6.51 -0.74 -12.78
N ALA A 12 -5.50 -1.20 -13.54
CA ALA A 12 -4.56 -2.22 -13.08
C ALA A 12 -3.73 -1.76 -11.88
N VAL A 13 -3.25 -0.52 -11.90
CA VAL A 13 -2.48 0.07 -10.81
C VAL A 13 -3.33 0.21 -9.55
N LEU A 14 -4.56 0.73 -9.66
CA LEU A 14 -5.47 0.85 -8.53
C LEU A 14 -5.86 -0.53 -7.98
N ALA A 15 -6.02 -1.52 -8.84
CA ALA A 15 -6.28 -2.90 -8.41
C ALA A 15 -5.12 -3.49 -7.57
N VAL A 16 -3.86 -3.18 -7.89
CA VAL A 16 -2.72 -3.60 -7.07
C VAL A 16 -2.75 -2.93 -5.69
N VAL A 17 -3.01 -1.62 -5.63
CA VAL A 17 -3.12 -0.86 -4.37
C VAL A 17 -4.26 -1.39 -3.49
N ASP A 18 -5.42 -1.68 -4.09
CA ASP A 18 -6.56 -2.26 -3.39
C ASP A 18 -6.25 -3.67 -2.87
N ARG A 19 -5.63 -4.51 -3.69
CA ARG A 19 -5.24 -5.88 -3.31
C ARG A 19 -4.24 -5.87 -2.17
N GLU A 20 -3.20 -5.03 -2.26
CA GLU A 20 -2.19 -4.86 -1.23
C GLU A 20 -2.84 -4.48 0.11
N THR A 21 -3.73 -3.49 0.08
CA THR A 21 -4.43 -3.00 1.28
C THR A 21 -5.28 -4.08 1.93
N ARG A 22 -6.06 -4.81 1.12
CA ARG A 22 -6.90 -5.91 1.63
C ARG A 22 -6.03 -7.00 2.24
N ALA A 23 -5.01 -7.45 1.53
CA ALA A 23 -4.11 -8.50 2.01
C ALA A 23 -3.41 -8.11 3.33
N PHE A 24 -3.01 -6.84 3.47
CA PHE A 24 -2.44 -6.34 4.72
C PHE A 24 -3.42 -6.47 5.90
N TRP A 25 -4.66 -6.01 5.71
CA TRP A 25 -5.68 -6.03 6.77
C TRP A 25 -6.24 -7.42 7.04
N ASP A 26 -6.30 -8.28 6.02
CA ASP A 26 -6.71 -9.68 6.12
C ASP A 26 -5.60 -10.59 6.67
N LYS A 27 -4.41 -10.03 6.93
CA LYS A 27 -3.22 -10.75 7.42
C LYS A 27 -2.72 -11.84 6.46
N ASP A 28 -2.96 -11.65 5.17
CA ASP A 28 -2.49 -12.53 4.10
C ASP A 28 -1.13 -12.02 3.59
N PHE A 29 -0.06 -12.50 4.23
CA PHE A 29 1.30 -12.11 3.85
C PHE A 29 1.63 -12.49 2.41
N ASP A 30 1.21 -13.67 1.95
CA ASP A 30 1.56 -14.16 0.63
C ASP A 30 0.91 -13.29 -0.44
N ALA A 31 -0.40 -13.01 -0.32
CA ALA A 31 -1.08 -12.10 -1.24
C ALA A 31 -0.54 -10.68 -1.18
N TRP A 32 -0.18 -10.19 0.00
CA TRP A 32 0.44 -8.87 0.17
C TRP A 32 1.79 -8.81 -0.54
N SER A 33 2.63 -9.83 -0.34
CA SER A 33 3.98 -9.89 -0.91
C SER A 33 3.99 -9.92 -2.44
N HIS A 34 2.94 -10.48 -3.05
CA HIS A 34 2.76 -10.50 -4.51
C HIS A 34 2.46 -9.12 -5.12
N CYS A 35 2.14 -8.11 -4.31
CA CYS A 35 1.93 -6.74 -4.78
C CYS A 35 3.21 -5.89 -4.78
N TRP A 36 4.34 -6.42 -4.30
CA TRP A 36 5.58 -5.68 -4.11
C TRP A 36 6.69 -6.16 -5.04
N ALA A 37 7.57 -5.25 -5.45
CA ALA A 37 8.85 -5.61 -6.04
C ALA A 37 9.78 -6.18 -4.96
N HIS A 38 10.37 -7.35 -5.23
CA HIS A 38 11.26 -8.05 -4.28
C HIS A 38 12.71 -7.59 -4.44
N GLU A 39 12.89 -6.27 -4.40
CA GLU A 39 14.12 -5.62 -4.84
C GLU A 39 14.73 -4.72 -3.75
N ALA A 40 16.04 -4.47 -3.86
CA ALA A 40 16.78 -3.67 -2.88
C ALA A 40 16.39 -2.19 -2.86
N TYR A 41 15.79 -1.67 -3.94
CA TYR A 41 15.34 -0.28 -4.03
C TYR A 41 13.94 -0.05 -3.47
N THR A 42 13.22 -1.09 -3.07
CA THR A 42 11.91 -0.97 -2.42
C THR A 42 12.03 -0.07 -1.20
N ARG A 43 11.11 0.89 -1.04
CA ARG A 43 11.19 1.86 0.04
C ARG A 43 9.83 2.31 0.50
N THR A 44 9.64 2.31 1.82
CA THR A 44 8.46 2.88 2.47
C THR A 44 8.90 4.00 3.38
N MET A 45 8.18 5.12 3.34
CA MET A 45 8.40 6.23 4.26
C MET A 45 7.06 6.77 4.71
N GLY A 46 6.94 7.03 6.01
CA GLY A 46 5.71 7.55 6.60
C GLY A 46 6.00 8.38 7.83
N TYR A 47 5.05 9.24 8.18
CA TYR A 47 5.06 9.99 9.43
C TYR A 47 3.71 9.90 10.10
N TRP A 48 3.71 9.72 11.42
CA TRP A 48 2.53 9.95 12.25
C TRP A 48 2.93 10.52 13.62
N PRO A 49 2.04 11.24 14.32
CA PRO A 49 2.41 11.99 15.52
C PRO A 49 3.04 11.16 16.65
N LEU A 50 2.59 9.92 16.84
CA LEU A 50 3.07 9.03 17.91
C LEU A 50 4.39 8.32 17.58
N GLY A 51 4.62 7.99 16.30
CA GLY A 51 5.80 7.22 15.88
C GLY A 51 6.88 8.03 15.19
N GLY A 52 6.62 9.31 14.88
CA GLY A 52 7.57 10.16 14.17
C GLY A 52 7.76 9.70 12.73
N VAL A 53 8.95 9.94 12.17
CA VAL A 53 9.30 9.55 10.81
C VAL A 53 9.80 8.10 10.81
N SER A 54 9.26 7.29 9.92
CA SER A 54 9.70 5.92 9.65
C SER A 54 10.22 5.83 8.22
N VAL A 55 11.31 5.09 8.04
CA VAL A 55 11.87 4.74 6.73
C VAL A 55 12.27 3.27 6.77
N VAL A 56 11.82 2.51 5.78
CA VAL A 56 12.19 1.11 5.59
C VAL A 56 12.75 0.96 4.18
N GLU A 57 13.94 0.41 4.07
CA GLU A 57 14.71 0.33 2.82
C GLU A 57 15.02 -1.13 2.49
N GLY A 58 14.71 -1.53 1.26
CA GLY A 58 14.89 -2.87 0.75
C GLY A 58 13.73 -3.82 1.08
N TRP A 59 13.47 -4.74 0.15
CA TRP A 59 12.47 -5.78 0.29
C TRP A 59 12.64 -6.64 1.54
N ASP A 60 13.88 -7.06 1.87
CA ASP A 60 14.13 -7.94 3.02
C ASP A 60 13.68 -7.29 4.35
N ALA A 61 13.98 -6.01 4.54
CA ALA A 61 13.56 -5.28 5.73
C ALA A 61 12.05 -5.05 5.77
N GLN A 62 11.46 -4.66 4.63
CA GLN A 62 10.03 -4.42 4.51
C GLN A 62 9.21 -5.70 4.77
N SER A 63 9.59 -6.81 4.12
CA SER A 63 8.91 -8.10 4.26
C SER A 63 9.04 -8.66 5.68
N ALA A 64 10.21 -8.57 6.31
CA ALA A 64 10.41 -9.01 7.69
C ALA A 64 9.56 -8.18 8.68
N LEU A 65 9.50 -6.86 8.49
CA LEU A 65 8.67 -5.98 9.30
C LEU A 65 7.18 -6.35 9.20
N ILE A 66 6.66 -6.48 7.97
CA ILE A 66 5.24 -6.74 7.76
C ILE A 66 4.85 -8.14 8.23
N ARG A 67 5.70 -9.15 8.00
CA ARG A 67 5.50 -10.50 8.55
C ARG A 67 5.38 -10.45 10.07
N ARG A 68 6.32 -9.78 10.74
CA ARG A 68 6.28 -9.62 12.20
C ARG A 68 5.01 -8.89 12.66
N MET A 69 4.61 -7.82 11.98
CA MET A 69 3.38 -7.09 12.33
C MET A 69 2.11 -7.95 12.19
N MET A 70 2.06 -8.82 11.18
CA MET A 70 0.97 -9.79 11.02
C MET A 70 1.01 -10.90 12.06
N GLU A 71 2.20 -11.35 12.49
CA GLU A 71 2.35 -12.35 13.56
C GLU A 71 2.01 -11.80 14.94
N ASP A 72 2.44 -10.57 15.24
CA ASP A 72 2.17 -9.88 16.51
C ASP A 72 0.67 -9.58 16.68
N ILE A 73 -0.05 -9.36 15.56
CA ILE A 73 -1.50 -9.12 15.54
C ILE A 73 -2.14 -9.91 14.39
N PRO A 74 -2.48 -11.19 14.62
CA PRO A 74 -2.91 -12.12 13.59
C PRO A 74 -4.40 -12.03 13.25
N ALA A 75 -5.18 -11.28 14.04
CA ALA A 75 -6.60 -11.11 13.78
C ALA A 75 -6.81 -10.19 12.56
N PRO A 76 -7.57 -10.63 11.54
CA PRO A 76 -7.98 -9.77 10.42
C PRO A 76 -8.77 -8.56 10.91
N ASN A 77 -8.55 -7.41 10.28
CA ASN A 77 -9.37 -6.23 10.54
C ASN A 77 -10.65 -6.31 9.69
N PRO A 78 -11.86 -6.39 10.31
CA PRO A 78 -13.12 -6.51 9.57
C PRO A 78 -13.42 -5.31 8.67
N THR A 79 -12.73 -4.17 8.86
CA THR A 79 -12.89 -2.98 8.03
C THR A 79 -11.93 -2.89 6.85
N ALA A 80 -11.16 -3.96 6.56
CA ALA A 80 -10.20 -4.05 5.45
C ALA A 80 -10.76 -3.54 4.11
N GLY A 81 -12.02 -3.89 3.81
CA GLY A 81 -12.70 -3.54 2.56
C GLY A 81 -13.36 -2.16 2.54
N LEU A 82 -13.28 -1.39 3.62
CA LEU A 82 -13.99 -0.12 3.79
C LEU A 82 -13.08 1.10 3.64
N VAL A 83 -11.83 0.89 3.22
CA VAL A 83 -10.90 1.97 2.89
C VAL A 83 -11.44 2.78 1.71
N ARG A 84 -11.49 4.10 1.89
CA ARG A 84 -11.95 5.04 0.87
C ARG A 84 -10.78 5.87 0.36
N ARG A 85 -10.72 6.07 -0.96
CA ARG A 85 -9.69 6.88 -1.62
C ARG A 85 -10.31 8.02 -2.41
N ASP A 86 -9.80 9.22 -2.18
CA ASP A 86 -10.19 10.44 -2.89
C ASP A 86 -8.98 11.09 -3.55
N ASN A 87 -9.24 12.11 -4.39
CA ASN A 87 -8.22 12.99 -4.96
C ASN A 87 -7.09 12.23 -5.67
N ILE A 88 -7.44 11.12 -6.34
CA ILE A 88 -6.48 10.31 -7.09
C ILE A 88 -5.94 11.13 -8.26
N ASN A 89 -4.62 11.34 -8.24
CA ASN A 89 -3.86 11.88 -9.36
C ASN A 89 -2.79 10.85 -9.74
N ALA A 90 -2.68 10.56 -11.04
CA ALA A 90 -1.78 9.54 -11.55
C ALA A 90 -1.02 10.03 -12.79
N ARG A 91 0.20 9.51 -12.96
CA ARG A 91 1.02 9.62 -14.16
C ARG A 91 1.56 8.25 -14.50
N ILE A 92 1.35 7.81 -15.73
CA ILE A 92 1.78 6.49 -16.22
C ILE A 92 2.67 6.73 -17.42
N PHE A 93 3.87 6.15 -17.38
CA PHE A 93 4.84 6.25 -18.45
C PHE A 93 5.59 4.93 -18.58
N ARG A 94 5.37 4.24 -19.72
CA ARG A 94 5.91 2.89 -19.96
C ARG A 94 5.51 1.97 -18.82
N ASP A 95 6.49 1.37 -18.16
CA ASP A 95 6.31 0.38 -17.10
C ASP A 95 6.28 1.00 -15.70
N VAL A 96 6.13 2.32 -15.57
CA VAL A 96 6.13 3.03 -14.28
C VAL A 96 4.86 3.85 -14.10
N ALA A 97 4.30 3.82 -12.91
CA ALA A 97 3.19 4.65 -12.47
C ALA A 97 3.55 5.43 -11.20
N TRP A 98 3.20 6.72 -11.15
CA TRP A 98 3.25 7.54 -9.96
C TRP A 98 1.84 8.01 -9.62
N LEU A 99 1.40 7.75 -8.39
CA LEU A 99 0.11 8.16 -7.86
C LEU A 99 0.26 8.96 -6.58
N THR A 100 -0.67 9.89 -6.40
CA THR A 100 -0.95 10.57 -5.14
C THR A 100 -2.44 10.48 -4.87
N PHE A 101 -2.83 10.19 -3.63
CA PHE A 101 -4.23 10.14 -3.24
C PHE A 101 -4.39 10.36 -1.73
N ASP A 102 -5.60 10.75 -1.35
CA ASP A 102 -6.02 10.77 0.05
C ASP A 102 -6.67 9.43 0.37
N GLN A 103 -6.24 8.80 1.46
CA GLN A 103 -6.78 7.53 1.94
C GLN A 103 -7.39 7.70 3.32
N TYR A 104 -8.58 7.13 3.51
CA TYR A 104 -9.30 7.17 4.77
C TYR A 104 -9.51 5.75 5.27
N GLY A 105 -8.93 5.44 6.43
CA GLY A 105 -9.31 4.29 7.24
C GLY A 105 -10.60 4.56 8.00
N LEU A 106 -11.30 3.50 8.41
CA LEU A 106 -12.37 3.64 9.39
C LEU A 106 -11.79 3.70 10.80
N ASP A 107 -12.47 4.47 11.66
CA ASP A 107 -12.25 4.45 13.11
C ASP A 107 -12.88 3.19 13.70
N THR A 108 -12.00 2.27 14.09
CA THR A 108 -12.31 1.00 14.73
C THR A 108 -12.10 1.05 16.24
N GLY A 109 -11.54 2.13 16.78
CA GLY A 109 -11.20 2.30 18.19
C GLY A 109 -9.96 1.51 18.65
N ASP A 110 -9.18 0.92 17.73
CA ASP A 110 -7.92 0.21 18.06
C ASP A 110 -6.77 1.21 18.31
N PRO A 111 -6.23 1.32 19.53
CA PRO A 111 -5.24 2.35 19.84
C PRO A 111 -3.88 2.17 19.14
N THR A 112 -3.64 1.02 18.50
CA THR A 112 -2.33 0.63 17.97
C THR A 112 -2.32 0.59 16.44
N PHE A 113 -3.41 0.14 15.82
CA PHE A 113 -3.52 -0.05 14.37
C PHE A 113 -4.69 0.66 13.73
N ASP A 114 -5.55 1.27 14.54
CA ASP A 114 -6.52 2.20 13.99
C ASP A 114 -5.74 3.41 13.47
N MET A 115 -5.79 3.58 12.16
CA MET A 115 -5.39 4.80 11.49
C MET A 115 -6.66 5.53 11.04
N PRO A 116 -7.58 5.91 11.96
CA PRO A 116 -8.75 6.65 11.60
C PRO A 116 -8.31 8.00 11.05
N GLY A 117 -8.84 8.33 9.88
CA GLY A 117 -8.61 9.62 9.27
C GLY A 117 -7.68 9.58 8.07
N LEU A 118 -7.20 10.78 7.73
CA LEU A 118 -6.56 11.07 6.47
C LEU A 118 -5.10 10.61 6.46
N SER A 119 -4.78 9.60 5.65
CA SER A 119 -3.43 9.34 5.16
C SER A 119 -3.23 10.00 3.80
N ARG A 120 -2.08 10.65 3.62
CA ARG A 120 -1.68 11.23 2.32
C ARG A 120 -0.66 10.32 1.70
N GLU A 121 -1.07 9.65 0.64
CA GLU A 121 -0.27 8.60 0.04
C GLU A 121 0.44 9.11 -1.21
N THR A 122 1.69 8.71 -1.35
CA THR A 122 2.41 8.70 -2.63
C THR A 122 2.85 7.28 -2.89
N ARG A 123 2.58 6.78 -4.10
CA ARG A 123 3.00 5.45 -4.54
C ARG A 123 3.71 5.58 -5.88
N ILE A 124 4.84 4.91 -5.98
CA ILE A 124 5.57 4.71 -7.23
C ILE A 124 5.56 3.20 -7.45
N LEU A 125 4.95 2.77 -8.55
CA LEU A 125 4.83 1.37 -8.92
C LEU A 125 5.48 1.15 -10.26
N GLU A 126 5.87 -0.09 -10.49
CA GLU A 126 6.42 -0.55 -11.76
C GLU A 126 5.81 -1.89 -12.13
N ARG A 127 5.72 -2.12 -13.44
CA ARG A 127 5.23 -3.37 -14.00
C ARG A 127 6.37 -4.38 -14.05
N HIS A 128 6.16 -5.52 -13.40
CA HIS A 128 7.03 -6.69 -13.51
C HIS A 128 6.37 -7.71 -14.45
N GLY A 129 7.21 -8.39 -15.25
CA GLY A 129 6.79 -9.36 -16.26
C GLY A 129 6.56 -10.76 -15.72
#